data_AF-T0UXY7-F1
#
_entry.id   AF-T0UXY7-F1
#
_cell.length_a   1.000
_cell.length_b   1.000
_cell.length_c   1.000
_cell.angle_alpha   90.00
_cell.angle_beta   90.00
_cell.angle_gamma   90.00
#
_symmetry.space_group_name_H-M   'P 1'
#
loop_
_entity.id
_entity.type
_entity.pdbx_description
1 polymer ?
#
loop_
_entity_poly.entity_id
_entity_poly.type
_entity_poly.pdbx_seq_one_letter_code
_entity_poly.pdbx_strand_id
1 'polypeptide(L)'
;MDVRLHNNLYDASLEGADYDLTTIFDQTLVKNHPEHAVTFVENHDTQRGQALESTVEEWFKPAAYALILLREDGLPCLFYGDYYGIEGEFAQESFQEVLDTLLYARKELAYGEQIDYFDDPNCIGWTRSGNEGGTPLAVTISNDVANSKTMEIGSDWAGQTFHDILGNCSDTVTIDEDGWGDFPVSEKSVSVWTIQD
;
A
#
# COMPACT_ATOMS: atom_id res chain seq x y z
N MET A 1 18.68 1.81 -4.46
CA MET A 1 17.60 2.65 -3.88
C MET A 1 16.80 3.23 -5.03
N ASP A 2 15.48 3.07 -4.99
CA ASP A 2 14.58 3.58 -6.01
C ASP A 2 14.13 5.00 -5.70
N VAL A 3 15.00 5.98 -5.98
CA VAL A 3 14.73 7.40 -5.71
C VAL A 3 13.56 7.91 -6.54
N ARG A 4 13.33 7.36 -7.74
CA ARG A 4 12.20 7.77 -8.58
C ARG A 4 10.87 7.36 -7.98
N LEU A 5 10.79 6.17 -7.38
CA LEU A 5 9.60 5.78 -6.63
C LEU A 5 9.36 6.72 -5.44
N HIS A 6 10.38 7.06 -4.66
CA HIS A 6 10.24 8.04 -3.58
C HIS A 6 9.65 9.37 -4.08
N ASN A 7 10.18 9.92 -5.18
CA ASN A 7 9.65 11.16 -5.76
C ASN A 7 8.17 11.02 -6.17
N ASN A 8 7.79 9.91 -6.81
CA ASN A 8 6.40 9.68 -7.20
C ASN A 8 5.48 9.62 -5.96
N LEU A 9 5.92 9.00 -4.86
CA LEU A 9 5.19 8.96 -3.60
C LEU A 9 5.05 10.35 -2.95
N TYR A 10 6.12 11.16 -3.01
CA TYR A 10 6.11 12.53 -2.54
C TYR A 10 5.13 13.39 -3.35
N ASP A 11 5.23 13.36 -4.67
CA ASP A 11 4.35 14.11 -5.59
C ASP A 11 2.89 13.71 -5.39
N ALA A 12 2.58 12.41 -5.29
CA ALA A 12 1.24 11.91 -5.02
C ALA A 12 0.67 12.42 -3.68
N SER A 13 1.53 12.54 -2.66
CA SER A 13 1.13 13.04 -1.35
C SER A 13 0.81 14.54 -1.34
N LEU A 14 1.43 15.32 -2.23
CA LEU A 14 1.19 16.76 -2.39
C LEU A 14 -0.01 17.06 -3.28
N GLU A 15 -0.11 16.37 -4.41
CA GLU A 15 -1.13 16.61 -5.44
C GLU A 15 -2.49 16.01 -5.06
N GLY A 16 -2.51 14.97 -4.20
CA GLY A 16 -3.75 14.31 -3.79
C GLY A 16 -4.54 13.82 -5.00
N ALA A 17 -5.81 14.20 -5.12
CA ALA A 17 -6.69 13.78 -6.20
C ALA A 17 -6.22 14.18 -7.62
N ASP A 18 -5.36 15.19 -7.74
CA ASP A 18 -4.82 15.62 -9.04
C ASP A 18 -3.70 14.68 -9.55
N TYR A 19 -3.14 13.82 -8.68
CA TYR A 19 -2.16 12.81 -9.06
C TYR A 19 -2.85 11.55 -9.62
N ASP A 20 -2.39 11.08 -10.78
CA ASP A 20 -2.84 9.81 -11.37
C ASP A 20 -2.08 8.62 -10.76
N LEU A 21 -2.73 7.93 -9.81
CA LEU A 21 -2.16 6.77 -9.10
C LEU A 21 -1.79 5.61 -10.04
N THR A 22 -2.41 5.51 -11.23
CA THR A 22 -2.04 4.45 -12.19
C THR A 22 -0.59 4.59 -12.68
N THR A 23 -0.02 5.79 -12.54
CA THR A 23 1.35 6.13 -12.94
C THR A 23 2.37 6.05 -11.80
N ILE A 24 1.95 5.66 -10.58
CA ILE A 24 2.81 5.71 -9.38
C ILE A 24 4.15 4.95 -9.53
N PHE A 25 4.20 3.93 -10.38
CA PHE A 25 5.41 3.15 -10.68
C PHE A 25 6.13 3.54 -11.98
N ASP A 26 5.67 4.57 -12.70
CA ASP A 26 6.31 4.99 -13.94
C ASP A 26 7.73 5.50 -13.72
N GLN A 27 8.62 5.08 -14.62
CA GLN A 27 10.05 5.41 -14.60
C GLN A 27 10.79 4.99 -13.31
N THR A 28 10.19 4.13 -12.49
CA THR A 28 10.80 3.62 -11.27
C THR A 28 11.79 2.49 -11.55
N LEU A 29 12.76 2.30 -10.65
CA LEU A 29 13.67 1.17 -10.76
C LEU A 29 12.93 -0.15 -10.52
N VAL A 30 11.97 -0.20 -9.59
CA VAL A 30 11.20 -1.40 -9.26
C VAL A 30 10.38 -1.91 -10.44
N LYS A 31 9.80 -1.01 -11.25
CA LYS A 31 9.07 -1.40 -12.48
C LYS A 31 9.99 -1.99 -13.56
N ASN A 32 11.24 -1.52 -13.65
CA ASN A 32 12.16 -1.90 -14.74
C ASN A 32 13.11 -3.05 -14.37
N HIS A 33 13.54 -3.10 -13.11
CA HIS A 33 14.53 -4.02 -12.57
C HIS A 33 14.16 -4.43 -11.14
N PRO A 34 13.03 -5.15 -10.94
CA PRO A 34 12.46 -5.45 -9.62
C PRO A 34 13.45 -6.13 -8.66
N GLU A 35 14.23 -7.09 -9.16
CA GLU A 35 15.26 -7.81 -8.35
C GLU A 35 16.46 -6.95 -7.94
N HIS A 36 16.58 -5.73 -8.48
CA HIS A 36 17.67 -4.80 -8.20
C HIS A 36 17.18 -3.49 -7.57
N ALA A 37 15.89 -3.39 -7.26
CA ALA A 37 15.29 -2.24 -6.64
C ALA A 37 15.21 -2.41 -5.12
N VAL A 38 15.75 -1.42 -4.40
CA VAL A 38 15.43 -1.24 -2.97
C VAL A 38 14.46 -0.08 -2.90
N THR A 39 13.19 -0.39 -2.62
CA THR A 39 12.09 0.59 -2.53
C THR A 39 12.03 1.17 -1.12
N PHE A 40 11.71 2.45 -0.99
CA PHE A 40 11.63 3.14 0.29
C PHE A 40 10.64 4.30 0.20
N VAL A 41 10.00 4.64 1.32
CA VAL A 41 9.13 5.83 1.42
C VAL A 41 9.96 7.05 1.80
N GLU A 42 10.81 6.93 2.81
CA GLU A 42 11.65 8.00 3.35
C GLU A 42 13.07 7.53 3.68
N ASN A 43 13.99 8.48 3.83
CA ASN A 43 15.29 8.25 4.45
C ASN A 43 15.77 9.50 5.21
N HIS A 44 17.00 9.43 5.72
CA HIS A 44 17.61 10.50 6.52
C HIS A 44 17.95 11.77 5.73
N ASP A 45 18.00 11.73 4.40
CA ASP A 45 18.22 12.90 3.55
C ASP A 45 16.90 13.62 3.20
N THR A 46 15.77 12.89 3.18
CA THR A 46 14.45 13.35 2.68
C THR A 46 13.48 13.78 3.77
N GLN A 47 13.76 13.44 5.03
CA GLN A 47 13.03 13.93 6.20
C GLN A 47 13.10 15.48 6.35
N ARG A 48 12.18 16.05 7.12
CA ARG A 48 12.08 17.51 7.36
C ARG A 48 13.38 18.08 7.93
N GLY A 49 13.76 19.26 7.45
CA GLY A 49 14.95 20.01 7.88
C GLY A 49 16.27 19.53 7.29
N GLN A 50 16.26 18.62 6.31
CA GLN A 50 17.46 18.07 5.67
C GLN A 50 17.68 18.64 4.26
N ALA A 51 18.87 18.39 3.71
CA ALA A 51 19.31 19.02 2.46
C ALA A 51 18.49 18.58 1.23
N LEU A 52 17.91 17.39 1.26
CA LEU A 52 17.06 16.84 0.20
C LEU A 52 15.61 16.70 0.68
N GLU A 53 15.16 17.57 1.58
CA GLU A 53 13.79 17.54 2.12
C GLU A 53 12.75 17.38 1.00
N SER A 54 12.05 16.26 1.08
CA SER A 54 11.00 15.81 0.16
C SER A 54 10.10 14.83 0.91
N THR A 55 9.68 15.24 2.12
CA THR A 55 8.95 14.38 3.04
C THR A 55 7.55 14.08 2.52
N VAL A 56 7.24 12.81 2.28
CA VAL A 56 5.90 12.32 1.97
C VAL A 56 4.93 12.74 3.08
N GLU A 57 3.82 13.39 2.72
CA GLU A 57 2.83 13.88 3.69
C GLU A 57 2.24 12.74 4.52
N GLU A 58 1.98 13.00 5.80
CA GLU A 58 1.57 11.99 6.78
C GLU A 58 0.35 11.16 6.35
N TRP A 59 -0.63 11.80 5.70
CA TRP A 59 -1.86 11.15 5.26
C TRP A 59 -1.60 10.03 4.23
N PHE A 60 -0.55 10.14 3.42
CA PHE A 60 -0.23 9.18 2.35
C PHE A 60 0.77 8.11 2.77
N LYS A 61 1.49 8.28 3.90
CA LYS A 61 2.49 7.31 4.38
C LYS A 61 1.95 5.88 4.50
N PRO A 62 0.75 5.62 5.08
CA PRO A 62 0.20 4.26 5.12
C PRO A 62 0.08 3.62 3.73
N ALA A 63 -0.44 4.35 2.75
CA ALA A 63 -0.58 3.89 1.37
C ALA A 63 0.78 3.68 0.69
N ALA A 64 1.72 4.60 0.89
CA ALA A 64 3.09 4.48 0.39
C ALA A 64 3.81 3.24 0.93
N TYR A 65 3.63 2.93 2.22
CA TYR A 65 4.18 1.73 2.82
C TYR A 65 3.49 0.46 2.31
N ALA A 66 2.16 0.47 2.13
CA ALA A 66 1.46 -0.66 1.53
C ALA A 66 1.98 -0.98 0.11
N LEU A 67 2.21 0.05 -0.71
CA LEU A 67 2.76 -0.08 -2.07
C LEU A 67 4.13 -0.78 -2.09
N ILE A 68 5.03 -0.47 -1.16
CA ILE A 68 6.36 -1.10 -1.13
C ILE A 68 6.38 -2.44 -0.37
N LEU A 69 5.50 -2.62 0.62
CA LEU A 69 5.52 -3.80 1.50
C LEU A 69 4.66 -4.95 0.99
N LEU A 70 3.55 -4.71 0.30
CA LEU A 70 2.56 -5.76 0.02
C LEU A 70 2.56 -6.22 -1.45
N ARG A 71 3.32 -5.54 -2.30
CA ARG A 71 3.58 -5.96 -3.69
C ARG A 71 4.72 -6.96 -3.75
N GLU A 72 4.75 -7.74 -4.83
CA GLU A 72 5.77 -8.79 -5.04
C GLU A 72 7.15 -8.23 -5.42
N ASP A 73 7.18 -7.08 -6.11
CA ASP A 73 8.40 -6.50 -6.66
C ASP A 73 9.18 -5.64 -5.67
N GLY A 74 10.52 -5.73 -5.75
CA GLY A 74 11.44 -4.90 -5.00
C GLY A 74 11.72 -5.40 -3.57
N LEU A 75 12.82 -4.88 -3.02
CA LEU A 75 13.20 -5.09 -1.64
C LEU A 75 12.84 -3.85 -0.81
N PRO A 76 11.73 -3.85 -0.05
CA PRO A 76 11.33 -2.68 0.73
C PRO A 76 12.29 -2.41 1.89
N CYS A 77 12.55 -1.13 2.11
CA CYS A 77 13.34 -0.60 3.18
C CYS A 77 12.49 0.32 4.07
N LEU A 78 12.40 -0.04 5.34
CA LEU A 78 11.68 0.73 6.35
C LEU A 78 12.54 1.87 6.87
N PHE A 79 11.96 3.05 7.05
CA PHE A 79 12.65 4.18 7.66
C PHE A 79 12.44 4.23 9.18
N TYR A 80 13.53 4.35 9.93
CA TYR A 80 13.49 4.47 11.40
C TYR A 80 12.63 5.65 11.86
N GLY A 81 12.75 6.81 11.18
CA GLY A 81 12.02 8.02 11.56
C GLY A 81 10.50 7.91 11.33
N ASP A 82 10.06 7.06 10.40
CA ASP A 82 8.62 6.80 10.23
C ASP A 82 8.12 5.76 11.23
N TYR A 83 8.96 4.79 11.59
CA TYR A 83 8.57 3.76 12.55
C TYR A 83 8.48 4.29 13.98
N TYR A 84 9.43 5.13 14.41
CA TYR A 84 9.45 5.67 15.78
C TYR A 84 8.98 7.12 15.89
N GLY A 85 8.75 7.80 14.76
CA GLY A 85 8.58 9.25 14.73
C GLY A 85 9.90 10.00 14.88
N ILE A 86 9.84 11.31 14.67
CA ILE A 86 10.94 12.24 14.90
C ILE A 86 10.43 13.33 15.84
N GLU A 87 11.20 13.63 16.89
CA GLU A 87 10.90 14.69 17.84
C GLU A 87 11.69 15.98 17.54
N GLY A 88 11.19 17.13 18.01
CA GLY A 88 11.90 18.41 17.94
C GLY A 88 11.27 19.41 16.97
N GLU A 89 12.09 20.34 16.46
CA GLU A 89 11.64 21.42 15.57
C GLU A 89 11.06 20.90 14.24
N PHE A 90 11.60 19.79 13.75
CA PHE A 90 11.19 19.11 12.51
C PHE A 90 10.43 17.81 12.82
N ALA A 91 9.51 17.87 13.77
CA ALA A 91 8.80 16.67 14.22
C ALA A 91 8.03 15.98 13.09
N GLN A 92 7.98 14.65 13.16
CA GLN A 92 7.24 13.78 12.25
C GLN A 92 6.52 12.70 13.06
N GLU A 93 5.31 12.36 12.64
CA GLU A 93 4.49 11.36 13.31
C GLU A 93 5.14 9.97 13.28
N SER A 94 4.87 9.19 14.32
CA SER A 94 5.17 7.76 14.35
C SER A 94 4.04 6.99 13.69
N PHE A 95 4.40 6.06 12.80
CA PHE A 95 3.48 5.15 12.13
C PHE A 95 3.63 3.71 12.67
N GLN A 96 4.17 3.53 13.88
CA GLN A 96 4.51 2.23 14.43
C GLN A 96 3.36 1.21 14.32
N GLU A 97 2.16 1.57 14.78
CA GLU A 97 1.01 0.64 14.81
C GLU A 97 0.58 0.21 13.39
N VAL A 98 0.52 1.16 12.45
CA VAL A 98 0.21 0.89 11.05
C VAL A 98 1.29 0.02 10.41
N LEU A 99 2.56 0.35 10.66
CA LEU A 99 3.70 -0.38 10.11
C LEU A 99 3.80 -1.79 10.68
N ASP A 100 3.50 -2.00 11.96
CA ASP A 100 3.44 -3.34 12.55
C ASP A 100 2.41 -4.22 11.83
N THR A 101 1.23 -3.67 11.53
CA THR A 101 0.19 -4.39 10.77
C THR A 101 0.62 -4.66 9.32
N LEU A 102 1.23 -3.70 8.63
CA LEU A 102 1.73 -3.90 7.26
C LEU A 102 2.90 -4.90 7.21
N LEU A 103 3.77 -4.89 8.21
CA LEU A 103 4.88 -5.85 8.34
C LEU A 103 4.36 -7.26 8.63
N TYR A 104 3.32 -7.39 9.46
CA TYR A 104 2.60 -8.65 9.65
C TYR A 104 2.02 -9.15 8.32
N ALA A 105 1.29 -8.29 7.59
CA ALA A 105 0.70 -8.64 6.30
C ALA A 105 1.77 -9.05 5.27
N ARG A 106 2.90 -8.34 5.21
CA ARG A 106 4.03 -8.74 4.36
C ARG A 106 4.58 -10.11 4.75
N LYS A 107 4.73 -10.36 6.04
CA LYS A 107 5.36 -11.58 6.57
C LYS A 107 4.49 -12.82 6.41
N GLU A 108 3.17 -12.68 6.54
CA GLU A 108 2.26 -13.83 6.62
C GLU A 108 1.32 -13.95 5.41
N LEU A 109 0.99 -12.85 4.72
CA LEU A 109 -0.11 -12.80 3.73
C LEU A 109 0.32 -12.43 2.30
N ALA A 110 1.31 -11.55 2.12
CA ALA A 110 1.68 -11.00 0.81
C ALA A 110 2.54 -11.95 -0.04
N TYR A 111 2.02 -13.16 -0.31
CA TYR A 111 2.65 -14.21 -1.10
C TYR A 111 1.77 -14.63 -2.28
N GLY A 112 2.34 -15.42 -3.18
CA GLY A 112 1.62 -15.93 -4.35
C GLY A 112 1.56 -14.93 -5.49
N GLU A 113 0.81 -15.31 -6.51
CA GLU A 113 0.58 -14.52 -7.72
C GLU A 113 -0.05 -13.18 -7.37
N GLN A 114 0.39 -12.12 -8.06
CA GLN A 114 -0.18 -10.78 -7.95
C GLN A 114 -1.03 -10.44 -9.16
N ILE A 115 -2.19 -9.81 -8.94
CA ILE A 115 -3.01 -9.23 -10.00
C ILE A 115 -3.24 -7.74 -9.69
N ASP A 116 -2.88 -6.87 -10.63
CA ASP A 116 -2.97 -5.42 -10.49
C ASP A 116 -4.25 -4.84 -11.12
N TYR A 117 -4.90 -3.94 -10.40
CA TYR A 117 -6.09 -3.19 -10.80
C TYR A 117 -5.81 -1.69 -10.76
N PHE A 118 -4.98 -1.24 -11.72
CA PHE A 118 -4.51 0.15 -11.86
C PHE A 118 -5.23 0.81 -13.03
N ASP A 119 -6.56 0.87 -12.95
CA ASP A 119 -7.49 1.25 -14.03
C ASP A 119 -8.32 2.50 -13.73
N ASP A 120 -8.16 3.10 -12.54
CA ASP A 120 -8.79 4.35 -12.13
C ASP A 120 -7.69 5.26 -11.52
N PRO A 121 -7.56 6.52 -11.97
CA PRO A 121 -6.53 7.44 -11.51
C PRO A 121 -6.56 7.73 -10.02
N ASN A 122 -7.71 7.57 -9.36
CA ASN A 122 -7.88 7.89 -7.95
C ASN A 122 -8.19 6.69 -7.07
N CYS A 123 -8.36 5.50 -7.65
CA CYS A 123 -8.56 4.27 -6.90
C CYS A 123 -7.81 3.11 -7.55
N ILE A 124 -6.77 2.62 -6.89
CA ILE A 124 -5.99 1.47 -7.37
C ILE A 124 -6.05 0.33 -6.36
N GLY A 125 -5.81 -0.89 -6.83
CA GLY A 125 -5.72 -2.05 -5.97
C GLY A 125 -4.91 -3.17 -6.57
N TRP A 126 -4.64 -4.18 -5.75
CA TRP A 126 -4.04 -5.43 -6.21
C TRP A 126 -4.41 -6.57 -5.25
N THR A 127 -4.32 -7.79 -5.76
CA THR A 127 -4.51 -9.00 -4.96
C THR A 127 -3.24 -9.83 -4.93
N ARG A 128 -3.05 -10.61 -3.86
CA ARG A 128 -2.02 -11.63 -3.72
C ARG A 128 -2.70 -12.94 -3.39
N SER A 129 -2.45 -14.00 -4.17
CA SER A 129 -3.21 -15.25 -4.05
C SER A 129 -2.95 -16.05 -2.76
N GLY A 130 -1.86 -15.74 -2.04
CA GLY A 130 -1.28 -16.64 -1.04
C GLY A 130 -0.40 -17.70 -1.70
N ASN A 131 0.51 -18.30 -0.92
CA ASN A 131 1.27 -19.48 -1.33
C ASN A 131 0.48 -20.78 -1.04
N GLU A 132 1.08 -21.96 -1.21
CA GLU A 132 0.39 -23.24 -0.96
C GLU A 132 -0.23 -23.29 0.46
N GLY A 133 -1.57 -23.24 0.53
CA GLY A 133 -2.33 -23.21 1.78
C GLY A 133 -2.33 -21.87 2.51
N GLY A 134 -1.79 -20.82 1.90
CA GLY A 134 -1.79 -19.44 2.41
C GLY A 134 -3.09 -18.70 2.10
N THR A 135 -3.39 -17.71 2.92
CA THR A 135 -4.56 -16.84 2.79
C THR A 135 -4.28 -15.72 1.78
N PRO A 136 -5.23 -15.37 0.90
CA PRO A 136 -5.09 -14.27 -0.04
C PRO A 136 -5.18 -12.92 0.65
N LEU A 137 -4.64 -11.91 -0.02
CA LEU A 137 -4.64 -10.52 0.38
C LEU A 137 -5.25 -9.68 -0.74
N ALA A 138 -6.08 -8.71 -0.40
CA ALA A 138 -6.47 -7.63 -1.31
C ALA A 138 -6.05 -6.29 -0.71
N VAL A 139 -5.60 -5.36 -1.53
CA VAL A 139 -5.26 -4.00 -1.10
C VAL A 139 -6.00 -3.00 -1.99
N THR A 140 -6.60 -1.99 -1.38
CA THR A 140 -7.25 -0.87 -2.07
C THR A 140 -6.73 0.44 -1.54
N ILE A 141 -6.48 1.39 -2.43
CA ILE A 141 -6.01 2.75 -2.11
C ILE A 141 -6.90 3.75 -2.82
N SER A 142 -7.28 4.83 -2.12
CA SER A 142 -7.85 6.03 -2.73
C SER A 142 -7.05 7.26 -2.31
N ASN A 143 -6.73 8.16 -3.26
CA ASN A 143 -6.14 9.47 -2.99
C ASN A 143 -7.16 10.63 -3.06
N ASP A 144 -8.43 10.31 -3.32
CA ASP A 144 -9.53 11.28 -3.38
C ASP A 144 -10.65 10.86 -2.41
N VAL A 145 -11.87 10.64 -2.90
CA VAL A 145 -13.04 10.27 -2.11
C VAL A 145 -13.08 8.78 -1.79
N ALA A 146 -13.93 8.39 -0.85
CA ALA A 146 -14.22 6.99 -0.60
C ALA A 146 -14.70 6.30 -1.90
N ASN A 147 -14.18 5.10 -2.16
CA ASN A 147 -14.42 4.36 -3.40
C ASN A 147 -14.37 2.85 -3.12
N SER A 148 -14.48 2.03 -4.15
CA SER A 148 -14.26 0.59 -4.08
C SER A 148 -13.55 0.07 -5.32
N LYS A 149 -12.93 -1.10 -5.20
CA LYS A 149 -12.34 -1.83 -6.33
C LYS A 149 -12.86 -3.26 -6.34
N THR A 150 -13.49 -3.63 -7.45
CA THR A 150 -13.86 -5.03 -7.70
C THR A 150 -12.63 -5.80 -8.17
N MET A 151 -12.22 -6.81 -7.40
CA MET A 151 -10.99 -7.58 -7.66
C MET A 151 -11.24 -9.08 -7.51
N GLU A 152 -10.55 -9.87 -8.33
CA GLU A 152 -10.55 -11.33 -8.27
C GLU A 152 -9.63 -11.83 -7.14
N ILE A 153 -10.19 -12.67 -6.28
CA ILE A 153 -9.49 -13.43 -5.24
C ILE A 153 -9.35 -14.91 -5.65
N GLY A 154 -10.33 -15.43 -6.40
CA GLY A 154 -10.40 -16.80 -6.89
C GLY A 154 -11.57 -17.59 -6.29
N SER A 155 -12.17 -18.45 -7.09
CA SER A 155 -13.39 -19.20 -6.74
C SER A 155 -13.24 -20.13 -5.54
N ASP A 156 -12.02 -20.53 -5.21
CA ASP A 156 -11.74 -21.34 -4.01
C ASP A 156 -12.06 -20.60 -2.70
N TRP A 157 -12.13 -19.27 -2.76
CA TRP A 157 -12.47 -18.39 -1.64
C TRP A 157 -13.94 -17.93 -1.65
N ALA A 158 -14.77 -18.46 -2.55
CA ALA A 158 -16.19 -18.13 -2.63
C ALA A 158 -16.90 -18.34 -1.27
N GLY A 159 -17.71 -17.35 -0.88
CA GLY A 159 -18.45 -17.31 0.39
C GLY A 159 -17.61 -16.94 1.62
N GLN A 160 -16.29 -16.79 1.50
CA GLN A 160 -15.45 -16.29 2.59
C GLN A 160 -15.65 -14.78 2.78
N THR A 161 -15.50 -14.32 4.02
CA THR A 161 -15.67 -12.92 4.39
C THR A 161 -14.33 -12.30 4.75
N PHE A 162 -14.05 -11.15 4.16
CA PHE A 162 -12.84 -10.37 4.32
C PHE A 162 -13.13 -9.14 5.17
N HIS A 163 -12.11 -8.72 5.92
CA HIS A 163 -12.11 -7.51 6.74
C HIS A 163 -10.81 -6.72 6.53
N ASP A 164 -10.87 -5.41 6.76
CA ASP A 164 -9.70 -4.54 6.69
C ASP A 164 -8.86 -4.64 7.97
N ILE A 165 -7.66 -5.22 7.88
CA ILE A 165 -6.77 -5.41 9.03
C ILE A 165 -6.15 -4.10 9.54
N LEU A 166 -6.18 -3.04 8.73
CA LEU A 166 -5.78 -1.70 9.18
C LEU A 166 -6.89 -1.02 10.00
N GLY A 167 -8.13 -1.52 9.92
CA GLY A 167 -9.28 -0.95 10.62
C GLY A 167 -9.74 0.40 10.06
N ASN A 168 -9.28 0.80 8.88
CA ASN A 168 -9.68 2.05 8.22
C ASN A 168 -11.09 1.96 7.64
N CYS A 169 -11.54 0.74 7.33
CA CYS A 169 -12.91 0.42 6.95
C CYS A 169 -13.52 -0.61 7.91
N SER A 170 -14.73 -0.37 8.39
CA SER A 170 -15.48 -1.30 9.26
C SER A 170 -16.37 -2.28 8.50
N ASP A 171 -16.49 -2.10 7.18
CA ASP A 171 -17.31 -2.97 6.34
C ASP A 171 -16.62 -4.33 6.14
N THR A 172 -17.39 -5.31 5.68
CA THR A 172 -16.87 -6.62 5.31
C THR A 172 -17.21 -6.93 3.85
N VAL A 173 -16.39 -7.75 3.22
CA VAL A 173 -16.54 -8.13 1.81
C VAL A 173 -16.70 -9.64 1.73
N THR A 174 -17.80 -10.12 1.15
CA THR A 174 -17.99 -11.54 0.87
C THR A 174 -17.66 -11.83 -0.58
N ILE A 175 -16.80 -12.83 -0.81
CA ILE A 175 -16.41 -13.24 -2.16
C ILE A 175 -17.57 -14.00 -2.80
N ASP A 176 -17.91 -13.67 -4.04
CA ASP A 176 -18.98 -14.31 -4.79
C ASP A 176 -18.58 -15.71 -5.33
N GLU A 177 -19.52 -16.37 -6.01
CA GLU A 177 -19.33 -17.72 -6.56
C GLU A 177 -18.27 -17.77 -7.68
N ASP A 178 -18.03 -16.65 -8.35
CA ASP A 178 -17.04 -16.53 -9.43
C ASP A 178 -15.65 -16.13 -8.89
N GLY A 179 -15.51 -15.90 -7.58
CA GLY A 179 -14.24 -15.56 -6.93
C GLY A 179 -13.94 -14.07 -6.86
N TRP A 180 -14.93 -13.19 -7.03
CA TRP A 180 -14.77 -11.75 -7.03
C TRP A 180 -15.32 -11.11 -5.75
N GLY A 181 -14.73 -9.99 -5.35
CA GLY A 181 -15.21 -9.15 -4.25
C GLY A 181 -15.11 -7.67 -4.60
N ASP A 182 -16.04 -6.86 -4.07
CA ASP A 182 -15.96 -5.40 -4.17
C ASP A 182 -15.37 -4.83 -2.88
N PHE A 183 -14.12 -4.38 -2.95
CA PHE A 183 -13.32 -3.99 -1.78
C PHE A 183 -13.38 -2.47 -1.57
N PRO A 184 -14.06 -1.97 -0.53
CA PRO A 184 -14.15 -0.53 -0.28
C PRO A 184 -12.81 0.03 0.20
N VAL A 185 -12.69 1.35 0.15
CA VAL A 185 -11.61 2.12 0.75
C VAL A 185 -12.15 3.50 1.14
N SER A 186 -11.79 3.95 2.35
CA SER A 186 -12.15 5.28 2.83
C SER A 186 -11.46 6.38 2.01
N GLU A 187 -11.97 7.61 2.08
CA GLU A 187 -11.32 8.75 1.42
C GLU A 187 -9.87 8.92 1.87
N LYS A 188 -8.97 9.22 0.93
CA LYS A 188 -7.54 9.43 1.21
C LYS A 188 -6.91 8.37 2.12
N SER A 189 -7.17 7.10 1.81
CA SER A 189 -6.85 5.98 2.68
C SER A 189 -6.35 4.75 1.93
N VAL A 190 -5.97 3.75 2.70
CA VAL A 190 -5.62 2.40 2.25
C VAL A 190 -6.36 1.39 3.12
N SER A 191 -6.88 0.35 2.51
CA SER A 191 -7.44 -0.81 3.21
C SER A 191 -6.73 -2.08 2.76
N VAL A 192 -6.49 -2.98 3.72
CA VAL A 192 -5.78 -4.24 3.50
C VAL A 192 -6.69 -5.36 3.96
N TRP A 193 -7.23 -6.10 2.99
CA TRP A 193 -8.29 -7.07 3.17
C TRP A 193 -7.72 -8.48 3.27
N THR A 194 -8.08 -9.20 4.34
CA THR A 194 -7.81 -10.64 4.49
C THR A 194 -9.00 -11.33 5.15
N ILE A 195 -8.98 -12.66 5.16
CA ILE A 195 -10.06 -13.48 5.72
C ILE A 195 -10.22 -13.18 7.21
N GLN A 196 -11.47 -13.02 7.62
CA GLN A 196 -11.86 -12.94 9.01
C GLN A 196 -11.81 -14.34 9.64
N ASP A 197 -11.01 -14.50 10.71
CA ASP A 197 -10.97 -15.72 11.53
C ASP A 197 -12.34 -16.11 12.13
#